data_AF-Q9N108-F1
#
_entry.id   AF-Q9N108-F1
#
_cell.length_a   1.000
_cell.length_b   1.000
_cell.length_c   1.000
_cell.angle_alpha   90.00
_cell.angle_beta   90.00
_cell.angle_gamma   90.00
#
_symmetry.space_group_name_H-M   'P 1'
#
loop_
_entity.id
_entity.type
_entity.pdbx_description
1 polymer ?
#
loop_
_entity_poly.entity_id
_entity_poly.type
_entity_poly.pdbx_seq_one_letter_code
_entity_poly.pdbx_strand_id
1 'polypeptide(L)'
;AAYIFEEPFTIRDLQVNVEHLVQKMKTTVKRGLVLRNEKCNENYTTDFIFNLYSEEGKGIFDSRKNVPGHMQQGGSPTPFDRNFATKMGAKAMNWMSGK
;
A
#
# COMPACT_ATOMS: atom_id res chain seq x y z
N ALA A 1 -2.86 -7.52 3.35
CA ALA A 1 -2.13 -7.72 2.09
C ALA A 1 -1.59 -6.38 1.59
N ALA A 2 -0.50 -6.38 0.85
CA ALA A 2 0.02 -5.21 0.14
C ALA A 2 0.26 -5.59 -1.32
N TYR A 3 -0.49 -5.01 -2.25
CA TYR A 3 -0.37 -5.29 -3.68
C TYR A 3 0.57 -4.29 -4.35
N ILE A 4 1.63 -4.78 -4.99
CA ILE A 4 2.72 -3.99 -5.59
C ILE A 4 2.99 -4.44 -7.02
N PHE A 5 3.73 -3.64 -7.80
CA PHE A 5 4.01 -3.95 -9.20
C PHE A 5 5.08 -5.03 -9.34
N GLU A 6 6.06 -5.01 -8.44
CA GLU A 6 7.23 -5.88 -8.41
C GLU A 6 6.88 -7.34 -8.07
N GLU A 7 5.70 -7.58 -7.49
CA GLU A 7 5.16 -8.90 -7.19
C GLU A 7 3.84 -9.09 -7.94
N PRO A 8 3.86 -9.70 -9.14
CA PRO A 8 2.65 -9.93 -9.93
C PRO A 8 1.65 -10.78 -9.17
N PHE A 9 0.38 -10.39 -9.23
CA PHE A 9 -0.72 -11.12 -8.62
C PHE A 9 -1.85 -11.33 -9.63
N THR A 10 -2.54 -12.45 -9.47
CA THR A 10 -3.67 -12.87 -10.27
C THR A 10 -4.97 -12.77 -9.47
N ILE A 11 -6.10 -13.04 -10.12
CA ILE A 11 -7.40 -13.11 -9.43
C ILE A 11 -7.42 -14.19 -8.32
N ARG A 12 -6.65 -15.27 -8.48
CA ARG A 12 -6.57 -16.36 -7.50
C ARG A 12 -5.89 -15.89 -6.22
N ASP A 13 -4.86 -15.07 -6.33
CA ASP A 13 -4.17 -14.49 -5.18
C ASP A 13 -5.07 -13.51 -4.42
N LEU A 14 -5.92 -12.76 -5.13
CA LEU A 14 -6.93 -11.92 -4.51
C LEU A 14 -7.97 -12.76 -3.75
N GLN A 15 -8.49 -13.83 -4.37
CA GLN A 15 -9.45 -14.75 -3.74
C GLN A 15 -8.88 -15.38 -2.46
N VAL A 16 -7.65 -15.89 -2.49
CA VAL A 16 -6.98 -16.46 -1.31
C VAL A 16 -6.90 -15.45 -0.17
N ASN A 17 -6.58 -14.17 -0.47
CA ASN A 17 -6.54 -13.13 0.55
C ASN A 17 -7.92 -12.80 1.13
N VAL A 18 -8.97 -12.80 0.30
CA VAL A 18 -10.36 -12.62 0.75
C VAL A 18 -10.77 -13.76 1.68
N GLU A 19 -10.55 -15.01 1.26
CA GLU A 19 -10.86 -16.20 2.07
C GLU A 19 -10.13 -16.17 3.41
N HIS A 20 -8.85 -15.80 3.40
CA HIS A 20 -8.08 -15.63 4.62
C HIS A 20 -8.67 -14.55 5.53
N LEU A 21 -9.12 -13.41 4.97
CA LEU A 21 -9.77 -12.36 5.75
C LEU A 21 -11.12 -12.82 6.32
N VAL A 22 -11.91 -13.58 5.56
CA VAL A 22 -13.15 -14.21 6.02
C VAL A 22 -12.90 -15.13 7.21
N GLN A 23 -11.89 -15.99 7.15
CA GLN A 23 -11.54 -16.84 8.29
C GLN A 23 -11.04 -16.00 9.48
N LYS A 24 -10.27 -14.95 9.22
CA LYS A 24 -9.77 -14.04 10.26
C LYS A 24 -10.90 -13.38 11.04
N MET A 25 -12.03 -13.03 10.41
CA MET A 25 -13.18 -12.43 11.11
C MET A 25 -13.85 -13.36 12.13
N LYS A 26 -13.60 -14.67 12.07
CA LYS A 26 -14.06 -15.64 13.08
C LYS A 26 -13.21 -15.59 14.36
N THR A 27 -12.03 -14.96 14.31
CA THR A 27 -11.14 -14.79 15.46
C THR A 27 -11.52 -13.55 16.28
N THR A 28 -10.74 -13.23 17.31
CA THR A 28 -10.91 -12.03 18.13
C THR A 28 -10.56 -10.74 17.38
N VAL A 29 -9.68 -10.80 16.38
CA VAL A 29 -9.22 -9.62 15.63
C VAL A 29 -10.03 -9.44 14.35
N LYS A 30 -11.14 -8.71 14.48
CA LYS A 30 -12.11 -8.47 13.41
C LYS A 30 -11.82 -7.21 12.58
N ARG A 31 -10.59 -7.10 12.07
CA ARG A 31 -10.17 -5.96 11.23
C ARG A 31 -9.20 -6.38 10.14
N GLY A 32 -9.39 -5.81 8.95
CA GLY A 32 -8.53 -5.97 7.78
C GLY A 32 -7.94 -4.64 7.35
N LEU A 33 -6.69 -4.67 6.87
CA LEU A 33 -6.07 -3.56 6.15
C LEU A 33 -5.40 -4.13 4.90
N VAL A 34 -5.76 -3.56 3.76
CA VAL A 34 -5.22 -3.88 2.45
C VAL A 34 -4.63 -2.62 1.88
N LEU A 35 -3.36 -2.67 1.50
CA LEU A 35 -2.68 -1.59 0.78
C LEU A 35 -2.55 -1.98 -0.68
N ARG A 36 -2.71 -1.00 -1.57
CA ARG A 36 -2.51 -1.19 -3.00
C ARG A 36 -1.65 -0.03 -3.51
N ASN A 37 -0.51 -0.34 -4.09
CA ASN A 37 0.28 0.63 -4.84
C ASN A 37 -0.53 1.12 -6.06
N GLU A 38 -0.45 2.41 -6.37
CA GLU A 38 -1.33 3.03 -7.38
C GLU A 38 -1.10 2.49 -8.81
N LYS A 39 0.09 1.93 -9.09
CA LYS A 39 0.49 1.39 -10.41
C LYS A 39 0.76 -0.11 -10.40
N CYS A 40 0.27 -0.85 -9.40
CA CYS A 40 0.55 -2.29 -9.31
C CYS A 40 -0.08 -3.12 -10.44
N ASN A 41 -1.19 -2.66 -11.01
CA ASN A 41 -1.92 -3.34 -12.08
C ASN A 41 -2.91 -2.36 -12.75
N GLU A 42 -3.00 -2.40 -14.08
CA GLU A 42 -3.91 -1.54 -14.85
C GLU A 42 -5.39 -1.92 -14.69
N ASN A 43 -5.69 -3.21 -14.57
CA ASN A 43 -7.05 -3.75 -14.52
C ASN A 43 -7.55 -3.95 -13.08
N TYR A 44 -6.68 -4.43 -12.19
CA TYR A 44 -6.99 -4.62 -10.77
C TYR A 44 -6.76 -3.32 -10.01
N THR A 45 -7.63 -2.35 -10.31
CA THR A 45 -7.64 -1.03 -9.69
C THR A 45 -8.07 -1.09 -8.23
N THR A 46 -7.88 0.01 -7.50
CA THR A 46 -8.42 0.18 -6.14
C THR A 46 -9.92 -0.11 -6.09
N ASP A 47 -10.66 0.27 -7.12
CA ASP A 47 -12.10 0.09 -7.22
C ASP A 47 -12.48 -1.36 -7.48
N PHE A 48 -11.73 -2.03 -8.36
CA PHE A 48 -11.91 -3.47 -8.59
C PHE A 48 -11.70 -4.27 -7.31
N ILE A 49 -10.58 -4.05 -6.61
CA ILE A 49 -10.26 -4.77 -5.37
C ILE A 49 -11.28 -4.45 -4.28
N PHE A 50 -11.70 -3.18 -4.16
CA PHE A 50 -12.76 -2.78 -3.22
C PHE A 50 -14.07 -3.53 -3.49
N ASN A 51 -14.51 -3.60 -4.75
CA ASN A 51 -15.74 -4.29 -5.12
C ASN A 51 -15.64 -5.80 -4.85
N LEU A 52 -14.52 -6.42 -5.22
CA LEU A 52 -14.27 -7.83 -4.96
C LEU A 52 -14.36 -8.17 -3.46
N TYR A 53 -13.64 -7.43 -2.61
CA TYR A 53 -13.68 -7.66 -1.16
C TYR A 53 -15.06 -7.37 -0.56
N SER A 54 -15.78 -6.38 -1.09
CA SER A 54 -17.12 -6.05 -0.60
C SER A 54 -18.15 -7.12 -0.94
N GLU A 55 -18.07 -7.69 -2.15
CA GLU A 55 -19.00 -8.71 -2.63
C GLU A 55 -18.75 -10.06 -1.94
N GLU A 56 -17.51 -10.54 -1.97
CA GLU A 56 -17.12 -11.84 -1.42
C GLU A 56 -17.11 -11.84 0.12
N GLY A 57 -17.03 -10.67 0.75
CA GLY A 57 -17.11 -10.48 2.20
C GLY A 57 -18.55 -10.36 2.75
N LYS A 58 -19.58 -10.38 1.89
CA LYS A 58 -20.98 -10.13 2.29
C LYS A 58 -21.42 -11.01 3.44
N GLY A 59 -22.11 -10.39 4.40
CA GLY A 59 -22.59 -11.05 5.62
C GLY A 59 -21.50 -11.30 6.68
N ILE A 60 -20.23 -10.99 6.38
CA ILE A 60 -19.09 -11.23 7.28
C ILE A 60 -18.38 -9.92 7.63
N PHE A 61 -18.08 -9.08 6.64
CA PHE A 61 -17.51 -7.75 6.85
C PHE A 61 -17.92 -6.78 5.74
N ASP A 62 -17.77 -5.48 6.00
CA ASP A 62 -17.85 -4.45 4.97
C ASP A 62 -16.46 -3.87 4.66
N SER A 63 -16.33 -3.26 3.48
CA SER A 63 -15.08 -2.62 3.06
C SER A 63 -15.25 -1.12 2.91
N ARG A 64 -14.16 -0.38 3.05
CA ARG A 64 -14.04 1.04 2.68
C ARG A 64 -12.74 1.23 1.93
N LYS A 65 -12.77 2.08 0.90
CA LYS A 65 -11.58 2.48 0.14
C LYS A 65 -11.21 3.91 0.47
N ASN A 66 -9.92 4.19 0.58
CA ASN A 66 -9.37 5.52 0.74
C ASN A 66 -8.16 5.69 -0.17
N VAL A 67 -8.04 6.85 -0.80
CA VAL A 67 -6.87 7.24 -1.60
C VAL A 67 -6.29 8.51 -0.96
N PRO A 68 -5.27 8.39 -0.09
CA PRO A 68 -4.69 9.56 0.59
C PRO A 68 -4.12 10.60 -0.38
N GLY A 69 -3.59 10.13 -1.53
CA GLY A 69 -3.05 10.97 -2.58
C GLY A 69 -1.86 11.82 -2.11
N HIS A 70 -1.81 13.07 -2.57
CA HIS A 70 -0.69 13.98 -2.38
C HIS A 70 -0.35 14.30 -0.92
N MET A 71 -1.27 14.06 0.03
CA MET A 71 -0.98 14.21 1.45
C MET A 71 0.20 13.33 1.90
N GLN A 72 0.48 12.24 1.19
CA GLN A 72 1.61 11.35 1.46
C GLN A 72 2.99 12.00 1.24
N GLN A 73 3.07 13.14 0.55
CA GLN A 73 4.29 13.96 0.50
C GLN A 73 4.69 14.47 1.89
N GLY A 74 3.74 14.52 2.82
CA GLY A 74 3.94 14.99 4.18
C GLY A 74 3.92 16.51 4.28
N GLY A 75 4.25 16.99 5.48
CA GLY A 75 4.43 18.42 5.77
C GLY A 75 5.90 18.71 6.00
N SER A 76 6.31 18.71 7.27
CA SER A 76 7.74 18.81 7.60
C SER A 76 8.46 17.47 7.36
N PRO A 77 9.69 17.48 6.81
CA PRO A 77 10.46 16.25 6.59
C PRO A 77 10.80 15.58 7.92
N THR A 78 10.83 14.25 7.91
CA THR A 78 11.20 13.46 9.08
C THR A 78 12.67 13.70 9.46
N PRO A 79 13.09 13.44 10.71
CA PRO A 79 14.51 13.54 11.08
C PRO A 79 15.43 12.68 10.21
N PHE A 80 14.95 11.53 9.73
CA PHE A 80 15.68 10.69 8.79
C PHE A 80 15.91 11.42 7.47
N ASP A 81 14.85 11.93 6.84
CA ASP A 81 14.94 12.62 5.55
C ASP A 81 15.83 13.87 5.64
N ARG A 82 15.76 14.61 6.76
CA ARG A 82 16.65 15.77 7.00
C ARG A 82 18.13 15.36 7.01
N ASN A 83 18.47 14.34 7.79
CA ASN A 83 19.85 13.88 7.91
C ASN A 83 20.33 13.24 6.60
N PHE A 84 19.47 12.48 5.92
CA PHE A 84 19.79 11.84 4.65
C PHE A 84 20.04 12.88 3.55
N ALA A 85 19.14 13.86 3.39
CA ALA A 85 19.32 14.96 2.45
C ALA A 85 20.60 15.75 2.74
N THR A 86 20.89 16.04 4.01
CA THR A 86 22.12 16.76 4.41
C THR A 86 23.38 15.98 4.03
N LYS A 87 23.44 14.68 4.36
CA LYS A 87 24.60 13.83 4.07
C LYS A 87 24.81 13.64 2.57
N MET A 88 23.75 13.33 1.83
CA MET A 88 23.82 13.09 0.39
C MET A 88 24.10 14.38 -0.38
N GLY A 89 23.50 15.51 0.03
CA GLY A 89 23.77 16.82 -0.54
C GLY A 89 25.23 17.24 -0.36
N ALA A 90 25.78 17.10 0.85
CA ALA A 90 27.20 17.38 1.10
C ALA A 90 28.12 16.48 0.25
N LYS A 91 27.81 15.18 0.17
CA LYS A 91 28.58 14.23 -0.66
C LYS A 91 28.56 14.60 -2.14
N ALA A 92 27.41 14.99 -2.68
CA ALA A 92 27.26 15.41 -4.07
C ALA A 92 28.09 16.68 -4.37
N MET A 93 28.08 17.65 -3.46
CA MET A 93 28.88 18.88 -3.62
C MET A 93 30.39 18.63 -3.54
N ASN A 94 30.84 17.75 -2.66
CA ASN A 94 32.25 17.34 -2.63
C ASN A 94 32.66 16.72 -3.97
N TRP A 95 31.86 15.78 -4.49
CA TRP A 95 32.09 15.17 -5.80
C TRP A 95 32.13 16.21 -6.93
N MET A 96 31.18 17.14 -6.97
CA MET A 96 31.14 18.19 -7.99
C MET A 96 32.31 19.17 -7.92
N SER A 97 32.81 19.46 -6.72
CA SER A 97 33.91 20.42 -6.51
C SER A 97 35.30 19.80 -6.62
N GLY A 98 35.38 18.48 -6.85
CA GLY A 98 36.65 17.75 -6.91
C GLY A 98 37.39 17.68 -5.57
N LYS A 99 36.65 17.81 -4.46
CA LYS A 99 37.16 17.67 -3.09
C LYS A 99 36.80 16.32 -2.49
#